data_AF-A0A3N5REE6-F1
#
_entry.id   AF-A0A3N5REE6-F1
#
_cell.length_a   1.000
_cell.length_b   1.000
_cell.length_c   1.000
_cell.angle_alpha   90.00
_cell.angle_beta   90.00
_cell.angle_gamma   90.00
#
_symmetry.space_group_name_H-M   'P 1'
#
loop_
_entity.id
_entity.type
_entity.pdbx_description
1 polymer ?
#
loop_
_entity_poly.entity_id
_entity_poly.type
_entity_poly.pdbx_seq_one_letter_code
_entity_poly.pdbx_strand_id
1 'polypeptide(L)'
;MEPLQLPTEEEIRAVVRQGEDAVVSLVNSLIRVIVVLTARLQVLEDQLAKNSSNSSKPPSSDGLKKPSRHRSLRRSSGKKNGAQPGGSFFDADEGRK
;
A
#
# COMPACT_ATOMS: atom_id res chain seq x y z
N MET A 1 2.05 21.04 9.20
CA MET A 1 1.00 21.70 8.38
C MET A 1 0.46 22.82 9.23
N GLU A 2 0.47 24.05 8.71
CA GLU A 2 -0.26 25.16 9.34
C GLU A 2 -1.73 24.75 9.51
N PRO A 3 -2.31 24.86 10.72
CA PRO A 3 -3.72 24.58 10.93
C PRO A 3 -4.55 25.56 10.10
N LEU A 4 -5.55 25.04 9.39
CA LEU A 4 -6.52 25.88 8.69
C LEU A 4 -7.34 26.65 9.72
N GLN A 5 -6.97 27.92 9.95
CA GLN A 5 -7.79 28.84 10.72
C GLN A 5 -8.90 29.35 9.82
N LEU A 6 -10.13 28.90 10.09
CA LEU A 6 -11.32 29.48 9.50
C LEU A 6 -11.58 30.83 10.17
N PRO A 7 -11.96 31.86 9.40
CA PRO A 7 -12.29 33.15 9.98
C PRO A 7 -13.48 33.00 10.94
N THR A 8 -13.36 33.59 12.11
CA THR A 8 -14.44 33.68 13.09
C THR A 8 -15.57 34.57 12.56
N GLU A 9 -16.77 34.43 13.12
CA GLU A 9 -17.90 35.24 12.71
C GLU A 9 -17.64 36.76 12.93
N GLU A 10 -16.91 37.11 13.97
CA GLU A 10 -16.52 38.49 14.26
C GLU A 10 -15.59 39.06 13.18
N GLU A 11 -14.60 38.27 12.73
CA GLU A 11 -13.71 38.63 11.63
C GLU A 11 -14.47 38.75 10.31
N ILE A 12 -15.39 37.84 10.02
CA ILE A 12 -16.26 37.92 8.83
C ILE A 12 -17.07 39.22 8.87
N ARG A 13 -17.68 39.55 10.01
CA ARG A 13 -18.43 40.80 10.18
C ARG A 13 -17.53 42.03 10.07
N ALA A 14 -16.27 41.96 10.51
CA ALA A 14 -15.30 43.04 10.35
C ALA A 14 -14.94 43.26 8.87
N VAL A 15 -14.74 42.18 8.11
CA VAL A 15 -14.49 42.23 6.66
C VAL A 15 -15.69 42.82 5.90
N VAL A 16 -16.91 42.42 6.26
CA VAL A 16 -18.14 42.99 5.66
C VAL A 16 -18.22 44.51 5.93
N ARG A 17 -17.81 44.98 7.12
CA ARG A 17 -17.76 46.41 7.42
C ARG A 17 -16.67 47.17 6.64
N GLN A 18 -15.61 46.50 6.21
CA GLN A 18 -14.55 47.10 5.39
C GLN A 18 -14.97 47.33 3.93
N GLY A 19 -16.01 46.62 3.46
CA GLY A 19 -16.60 46.81 2.13
C GLY A 19 -16.37 45.65 1.18
N GLU A 20 -16.79 45.85 -0.07
CA GLU A 20 -16.92 44.77 -1.07
C GLU A 20 -15.58 44.14 -1.43
N ASP A 21 -14.53 44.93 -1.66
CA ASP A 21 -13.21 44.43 -2.04
C ASP A 21 -12.60 43.49 -0.98
N ALA A 22 -12.81 43.80 0.31
CA ALA A 22 -12.33 42.99 1.41
C ALA A 22 -13.07 41.63 1.46
N VAL A 23 -14.39 41.64 1.23
CA VAL A 23 -15.20 40.42 1.13
C VAL A 23 -14.77 39.57 -0.06
N VAL A 24 -14.55 40.17 -1.22
CA VAL A 24 -14.08 39.48 -2.43
C VAL A 24 -12.70 38.83 -2.18
N SER A 25 -11.80 39.54 -1.50
CA SER A 25 -10.49 38.99 -1.11
C SER A 25 -10.62 37.77 -0.19
N LEU A 26 -11.49 37.84 0.82
CA LEU A 26 -11.77 36.73 1.73
C LEU A 26 -12.38 35.52 0.99
N VAL A 27 -13.34 35.75 0.09
CA VAL A 27 -13.94 34.67 -0.71
C VAL A 27 -12.88 34.01 -1.60
N ASN A 28 -12.02 34.80 -2.26
CA ASN A 28 -10.95 34.28 -3.09
C ASN A 28 -9.94 33.43 -2.29
N SER A 29 -9.62 33.83 -1.06
CA SER A 29 -8.72 33.04 -0.20
C SER A 29 -9.36 31.70 0.19
N LEU A 30 -10.65 31.69 0.54
CA LEU A 30 -11.40 30.47 0.85
C LEU A 30 -11.51 29.54 -0.36
N ILE A 31 -11.77 30.07 -1.55
CA ILE A 31 -11.80 29.28 -2.80
C ILE A 31 -10.45 28.58 -3.04
N ARG A 32 -9.33 29.28 -2.83
CA ARG A 32 -7.99 28.66 -2.96
C ARG A 32 -7.79 27.51 -1.99
N VAL A 33 -8.20 27.66 -0.74
CA VAL A 33 -8.14 26.59 0.26
C VAL A 33 -8.99 25.40 -0.19
N ILE A 34 -10.22 25.63 -0.66
CA ILE A 34 -11.09 24.57 -1.17
C ILE A 34 -10.43 23.82 -2.33
N VAL A 35 -9.87 24.52 -3.31
CA VAL A 35 -9.20 23.90 -4.47
C VAL A 35 -8.02 23.03 -4.04
N VAL A 36 -7.21 23.49 -3.08
CA VAL A 36 -6.09 22.69 -2.55
C VAL A 36 -6.59 21.45 -1.80
N LEU A 37 -7.66 21.58 -1.02
CA LEU A 37 -8.23 20.47 -0.27
C LEU A 37 -8.87 19.43 -1.20
N THR A 38 -9.64 19.86 -2.20
CA THR A 38 -10.26 18.94 -3.17
C THR A 38 -9.20 18.19 -3.98
N ALA A 39 -8.13 18.86 -4.40
CA ALA A 39 -7.00 18.19 -5.07
C ALA A 39 -6.34 17.14 -4.17
N ARG A 40 -6.13 17.44 -2.89
CA ARG A 40 -5.56 16.47 -1.93
C ARG A 40 -6.50 15.30 -1.68
N LEU A 41 -7.81 15.56 -1.56
CA LEU A 41 -8.82 14.50 -1.42
C LEU A 41 -8.80 13.58 -2.63
N GLN A 42 -8.78 14.12 -3.85
CA GLN A 42 -8.71 13.31 -5.08
C GLN A 42 -7.48 12.40 -5.09
N VAL A 43 -6.30 12.93 -4.72
CA VAL A 43 -5.07 12.12 -4.64
C VAL A 43 -5.20 10.98 -3.64
N LEU A 44 -5.83 11.23 -2.49
CA LEU A 44 -6.04 10.20 -1.46
C LEU A 44 -7.07 9.15 -1.92
N GLU A 45 -8.14 9.59 -2.56
CA GLU A 45 -9.15 8.70 -3.16
C GLU A 45 -8.54 7.82 -4.26
N ASP A 46 -7.68 8.39 -5.11
CA ASP A 46 -6.95 7.64 -6.15
C ASP A 46 -6.00 6.61 -5.54
N GLN A 47 -5.32 6.94 -4.45
CA GLN A 47 -4.46 6.00 -3.71
C GLN A 47 -5.29 4.85 -3.10
N LEU A 48 -6.45 5.17 -2.50
CA LEU A 48 -7.36 4.16 -1.97
C LEU A 48 -7.92 3.27 -3.08
N ALA A 49 -8.29 3.83 -4.24
CA ALA A 49 -8.76 3.06 -5.39
C ALA A 49 -7.69 2.09 -5.90
N LYS A 50 -6.43 2.55 -5.99
CA LYS A 50 -5.27 1.71 -6.36
C LYS A 50 -4.98 0.60 -5.33
N ASN A 51 -5.23 0.85 -4.05
CA ASN A 51 -5.01 -0.12 -2.97
C ASN A 51 -6.23 -1.02 -2.69
N SER A 52 -7.42 -0.67 -3.20
CA SER A 52 -8.68 -1.37 -2.94
C SER A 52 -8.70 -2.81 -3.45
N SER A 53 -7.87 -3.13 -4.44
CA SER A 53 -7.76 -4.46 -5.04
C SER A 53 -6.67 -5.36 -4.42
N ASN A 54 -6.05 -4.97 -3.29
CA ASN A 54 -5.08 -5.82 -2.58
C ASN A 54 -5.51 -6.21 -1.14
N SER A 55 -6.72 -5.87 -0.69
CA SER A 55 -7.09 -5.99 0.73
C SER A 55 -8.16 -7.02 1.09
N SER A 56 -8.73 -7.78 0.16
CA SER A 56 -9.82 -8.73 0.50
C SER A 56 -9.42 -10.20 0.53
N LYS A 57 -8.18 -10.55 0.17
CA LYS A 57 -7.65 -11.91 0.38
C LYS A 57 -6.20 -11.83 0.87
N PRO A 58 -5.90 -12.20 2.12
CA PRO A 58 -4.51 -12.52 2.47
C PRO A 58 -4.02 -13.63 1.52
N PRO A 59 -2.71 -13.71 1.21
CA PRO A 59 -2.16 -14.78 0.35
C PRO A 59 -2.45 -16.20 0.89
N SER A 60 -2.82 -16.30 2.17
CA SER A 60 -3.27 -17.50 2.88
C SER A 60 -4.78 -17.80 2.79
N SER A 61 -5.61 -16.93 2.20
CA SER A 61 -7.06 -17.16 1.99
C SER A 61 -7.40 -17.83 0.67
N ASP A 62 -6.44 -17.91 -0.26
CA ASP A 62 -6.60 -18.81 -1.40
C ASP A 62 -6.43 -20.21 -0.85
N GLY A 63 -7.57 -20.89 -0.65
CA GLY A 63 -7.67 -22.14 0.10
C GLY A 63 -6.63 -23.17 -0.32
N LEU A 64 -6.47 -24.18 0.54
CA LEU A 64 -5.65 -25.39 0.44
C LEU A 64 -5.97 -26.28 -0.79
N LYS A 65 -6.18 -25.67 -1.97
CA LYS A 65 -6.51 -26.22 -3.28
C LYS A 65 -5.84 -25.42 -4.41
N LYS A 66 -4.80 -24.63 -4.13
CA LYS A 66 -3.88 -24.23 -5.22
C LYS A 66 -3.10 -25.48 -5.64
N PRO A 67 -3.23 -25.99 -6.89
CA PRO A 67 -2.28 -26.96 -7.40
C PRO A 67 -0.89 -26.33 -7.29
N SER A 68 0.09 -27.13 -6.83
CA SER A 68 1.44 -26.65 -6.52
C SER A 68 1.95 -25.77 -7.65
N ARG A 69 2.15 -24.48 -7.35
CA ARG A 69 2.73 -23.57 -8.30
C ARG A 69 4.16 -24.07 -8.51
N HIS A 70 4.51 -24.28 -9.78
CA HIS A 70 5.80 -24.69 -10.32
C HIS A 70 6.07 -26.21 -10.39
N ARG A 71 5.36 -26.93 -11.29
CA ARG A 71 5.99 -28.07 -11.97
C ARG A 71 7.12 -27.50 -12.83
N SER A 72 8.37 -27.81 -12.48
CA SER A 72 9.54 -27.33 -13.21
C SER A 72 9.39 -27.65 -14.70
N LEU A 73 9.46 -26.62 -15.56
CA LEU A 73 9.62 -26.81 -17.02
C LEU A 73 11.01 -27.36 -17.37
N ARG A 74 11.92 -27.42 -16.40
CA ARG A 74 13.23 -28.05 -16.55
C ARG A 74 13.05 -29.56 -16.66
N ARG A 75 13.68 -30.17 -17.66
CA ARG A 75 13.88 -31.63 -17.69
C ARG A 75 14.72 -32.01 -16.48
N SER A 76 14.35 -33.09 -15.79
CA SER A 76 15.20 -33.67 -14.76
C SER A 76 16.54 -34.03 -15.40
N SER A 77 17.62 -33.35 -15.00
CA SER A 77 18.94 -33.83 -15.37
C SER A 77 19.21 -35.08 -14.55
N GLY A 78 19.41 -36.23 -15.20
CA GLY A 78 19.77 -37.50 -14.54
C GLY A 78 21.13 -37.51 -13.85
N LYS A 79 21.66 -36.33 -13.49
CA LYS A 79 22.88 -36.16 -12.71
C LYS A 79 22.54 -36.31 -11.24
N LYS A 80 23.18 -37.28 -10.59
CA LYS A 80 23.14 -37.43 -9.13
C LYS A 80 23.53 -36.11 -8.49
N ASN A 81 22.78 -35.67 -7.48
CA ASN A 81 23.11 -34.49 -6.70
C ASN A 81 24.55 -34.66 -6.18
N GLY A 82 25.43 -33.71 -6.50
CA GLY A 82 26.82 -33.75 -6.06
C GLY A 82 26.89 -33.56 -4.55
N ALA A 83 26.84 -34.65 -3.80
CA ALA A 83 27.21 -34.65 -2.39
C ALA A 83 28.72 -34.38 -2.29
N GLN A 84 29.11 -33.44 -1.44
CA GLN A 84 30.52 -33.23 -1.14
C GLN A 84 31.09 -34.47 -0.43
N PRO A 85 32.26 -34.98 -0.85
CA PRO A 85 32.87 -36.13 -0.20
C PRO A 85 33.40 -35.69 1.18
N GLY A 86 32.62 -35.93 2.24
CA GLY A 86 33.02 -35.56 3.60
C GLY A 86 31.98 -35.68 4.71
N GLY A 87 30.87 -36.39 4.51
CA GLY A 87 29.87 -36.65 5.55
C GLY A 87 29.63 -38.15 5.72
N SER A 88 30.54 -38.82 6.43
CA SER A 88 30.44 -40.23 6.82
C SER A 88 29.22 -40.47 7.72
N PHE A 89 28.22 -41.21 7.23
CA PHE A 89 27.24 -41.87 8.10
C PHE A 89 27.67 -43.33 8.21
N PHE A 90 27.95 -43.74 9.45
CA PHE A 90 28.54 -45.01 9.87
C PHE A 90 27.92 -46.27 9.23
N ASP A 91 28.80 -47.15 8.76
CA ASP A 91 28.56 -48.58 8.57
C ASP A 91 28.17 -49.26 9.89
N ALA A 92 27.11 -50.08 9.86
CA ALA A 92 26.92 -51.17 10.82
C ALA A 92 26.06 -52.29 10.20
N ASP A 93 26.77 -53.28 9.67
CA ASP A 93 26.58 -54.71 9.90
C ASP A 93 25.38 -55.42 9.23
N GLU A 94 25.67 -56.03 8.08
CA GLU A 94 24.91 -57.10 7.46
C GLU A 94 25.56 -58.44 7.86
N GLY A 95 24.77 -59.37 8.44
CA GLY A 95 25.18 -60.78 8.52
C GLY A 95 24.72 -61.54 9.76
N ARG A 96 23.52 -62.13 9.71
CA ARG A 96 23.22 -63.33 10.51
C ARG A 96 22.84 -64.46 9.55
N LYS A 97 23.62 -65.54 9.64
CA LYS A 97 23.46 -66.82 8.95
C LYS A 97 22.09 -67.43 9.16
#